data_AF-A0A085VYR4-F1
#
_entry.id   AF-A0A085VYR4-F1
#
_cell.length_a   1.000
_cell.length_b   1.000
_cell.length_c   1.000
_cell.angle_alpha   90.00
_cell.angle_beta   90.00
_cell.angle_gamma   90.00
#
_symmetry.space_group_name_H-M   'P 1'
#
loop_
_entity.id
_entity.type
_entity.pdbx_description
1 polymer ?
#
loop_
_entity_poly.entity_id
_entity_poly.type
_entity_poly.pdbx_seq_one_letter_code
_entity_poly.pdbx_strand_id
1 'polypeptide(L)'
;MDYRKFLGKEEERVLPYLGGAFLHAAERRLRLSTEPAAPGWYTFRIKGRDATPVGPAEPEALDQCPAVRGHLVGERLVRDGAMAERVHFLPAEEPPRLSPVKARRWHSGELLFESLEFESEAEESVRRALEDDMNLAQVKAVPATLRAAFAYSVMEAAARRLGIPAAAAELRPHVAQVAEFGRPEAERALRALAAERALAQREMMELNRRRQVVEMAQRAVEAQQLAVPEARQGRGRVRQEDAIARAELALEAAGARMRTARALGDGNLEVIFTFKDERFISVVNMRTLQVIDSGICLGHPPRDDLVTLESLPSVIKEAIDTDRLVILRHA
;
A
#
# COMPACT_ATOMS: atom_id res chain seq x y z
N MET A 1 -3.80 42.47 14.75
CA MET A 1 -2.77 41.43 14.85
C MET A 1 -2.10 41.27 13.51
N ASP A 2 -0.78 41.41 13.44
CA ASP A 2 -0.01 41.32 12.19
C ASP A 2 0.39 39.85 11.94
N TYR A 3 -0.31 39.20 11.01
CA TYR A 3 -0.10 37.79 10.66
C TYR A 3 1.27 37.52 10.02
N ARG A 4 1.98 38.57 9.57
CA ARG A 4 3.34 38.46 9.01
C ARG A 4 4.38 38.08 10.06
N LYS A 5 4.15 38.37 11.35
CA LYS A 5 5.04 37.92 12.44
C LYS A 5 5.00 36.41 12.68
N PHE A 6 3.95 35.71 12.24
CA PHE A 6 3.82 34.24 12.38
C PHE A 6 4.33 33.47 11.15
N LEU A 7 4.39 34.10 9.97
CA LEU A 7 4.84 33.47 8.72
C LEU A 7 6.36 33.23 8.65
N GLY A 8 7.13 33.87 9.52
CA GLY A 8 8.59 33.77 9.54
C GLY A 8 9.18 33.06 10.78
N LYS A 9 8.34 32.57 11.71
CA LYS A 9 8.87 31.87 12.89
C LYS A 9 9.40 30.51 12.45
N GLU A 10 10.71 30.38 12.57
CA GLU A 10 11.41 29.13 12.37
C GLU A 10 11.31 28.31 13.67
N GLU A 11 10.98 27.05 13.55
CA GLU A 11 11.00 26.09 14.66
C GLU A 11 11.76 24.84 14.23
N GLU A 12 12.46 24.23 15.18
CA GLU A 12 13.04 22.91 14.98
C GLU A 12 12.19 21.87 15.71
N ARG A 13 11.85 20.78 15.04
CA ARG A 13 11.09 19.66 15.62
C ARG A 13 11.65 18.34 15.16
N VAL A 14 11.58 17.34 16.03
CA VAL A 14 11.90 15.96 15.68
C VAL A 14 10.64 15.29 15.14
N LEU A 15 10.69 14.74 13.93
CA LEU A 15 9.54 14.11 13.29
C LEU A 15 9.96 12.80 12.60
N PRO A 16 9.04 11.83 12.49
CA PRO A 16 9.28 10.61 11.74
C PRO A 16 9.18 10.89 10.24
N TYR A 17 10.22 10.53 9.50
CA TYR A 17 10.22 10.50 8.04
C TYR A 17 9.95 9.07 7.54
N LEU A 18 8.84 8.90 6.82
CA LEU A 18 8.36 7.60 6.33
C LEU A 18 8.57 7.42 4.80
N GLY A 19 9.32 8.33 4.18
CA GLY A 19 9.53 8.40 2.72
C GLY A 19 8.57 9.34 1.99
N GLY A 20 9.04 9.91 0.88
CA GLY A 20 8.29 10.77 -0.03
C GLY A 20 8.51 12.28 0.21
N ALA A 21 7.80 13.14 -0.53
CA ALA A 21 8.01 14.58 -0.50
C ALA A 21 7.36 15.33 0.69
N PHE A 22 6.68 14.64 1.60
CA PHE A 22 5.92 15.26 2.68
C PHE A 22 6.18 14.62 4.05
N LEU A 23 6.09 15.45 5.09
CA LEU A 23 6.04 15.04 6.49
C LEU A 23 4.65 15.32 7.06
N HIS A 24 4.23 14.49 8.00
CA HIS A 24 2.99 14.66 8.71
C HIS A 24 3.29 14.94 10.19
N ALA A 25 3.03 16.16 10.64
CA ALA A 25 3.03 16.52 12.04
C ALA A 25 1.59 16.51 12.58
N ALA A 26 1.43 16.60 13.91
CA ALA A 26 0.12 16.58 14.56
C ALA A 26 -0.88 17.60 13.99
N GLU A 27 -0.42 18.82 13.76
CA GLU A 27 -1.30 19.93 13.37
C GLU A 27 -1.38 20.15 11.86
N ARG A 28 -0.36 19.70 11.11
CA ARG A 28 -0.20 20.07 9.71
C ARG A 28 0.70 19.12 8.95
N ARG A 29 0.49 19.11 7.65
CA ARG A 29 1.40 18.54 6.66
C ARG A 29 2.46 19.56 6.26
N LEU A 30 3.69 19.09 6.07
CA LEU A 30 4.84 19.90 5.69
C LEU A 30 5.46 19.33 4.41
N ARG A 31 5.85 20.19 3.48
CA ARG A 31 6.56 19.84 2.27
C ARG A 31 8.06 19.79 2.55
N LEU A 32 8.74 18.73 2.11
CA LEU A 32 10.18 18.64 2.23
C LEU A 32 10.88 19.47 1.16
N SER A 33 11.86 20.27 1.57
CA SER A 33 12.76 20.94 0.61
C SER A 33 13.69 19.95 -0.07
N THR A 34 14.09 18.92 0.67
CA THR A 34 14.96 17.81 0.26
C THR A 34 14.58 16.57 1.06
N GLU A 35 14.58 15.42 0.42
CA GLU A 35 14.26 14.15 1.07
C GLU A 35 15.47 13.60 1.85
N PRO A 36 15.30 13.14 3.10
CA PRO A 36 16.30 12.33 3.78
C PRO A 36 16.60 11.04 3.00
N ALA A 37 17.83 10.53 3.15
CA ALA A 37 18.29 9.36 2.40
C ALA A 37 17.55 8.06 2.76
N ALA A 38 17.08 7.94 4.00
CA ALA A 38 16.35 6.77 4.48
C ALA A 38 15.24 7.18 5.46
N PRO A 39 14.16 6.39 5.56
CA PRO A 39 13.17 6.56 6.62
C PRO A 39 13.82 6.51 8.01
N GLY A 40 13.35 7.35 8.93
CA GLY A 40 13.90 7.44 10.28
C GLY A 40 13.39 8.65 11.04
N TRP A 41 13.94 8.89 12.22
CA TRP A 41 13.71 10.09 12.99
C TRP A 41 14.74 11.16 12.62
N TYR A 42 14.26 12.37 12.37
CA TYR A 42 15.11 13.50 11.97
C TYR A 42 14.65 14.78 12.66
N THR A 43 15.62 15.64 12.96
CA THR A 43 15.35 17.03 13.27
C THR A 43 15.06 17.77 11.97
N PHE A 44 13.92 18.46 11.93
CA PHE A 44 13.53 19.31 10.81
C PHE A 44 13.44 20.75 11.26
N ARG A 45 14.01 21.63 10.44
CA ARG A 45 13.79 23.06 10.49
C ARG A 45 12.55 23.39 9.69
N ILE A 46 11.55 23.97 10.33
CA ILE A 46 10.24 24.22 9.76
C ILE A 46 10.03 25.73 9.61
N LYS A 47 9.67 26.14 8.39
CA LYS A 47 9.31 27.53 8.06
C LYS A 47 8.01 27.55 7.26
N GLY A 48 6.93 27.98 7.89
CA GLY A 48 5.61 27.98 7.26
C GLY A 48 5.12 26.55 6.98
N ARG A 49 5.05 26.17 5.70
CA ARG A 49 4.64 24.81 5.26
C ARG A 49 5.81 23.96 4.76
N ASP A 50 7.02 24.51 4.76
CA ASP A 50 8.20 23.82 4.28
C ASP A 50 9.03 23.33 5.47
N ALA A 51 9.60 22.14 5.32
CA ALA A 51 10.49 21.49 6.27
C ALA A 51 11.80 21.11 5.59
N THR A 52 12.91 21.44 6.23
CA THR A 52 14.25 21.10 5.77
C THR A 52 14.91 20.16 6.77
N PRO A 53 15.35 18.96 6.35
CA PRO A 53 16.06 18.05 7.26
C PRO A 53 17.38 18.68 7.71
N VAL A 54 17.61 18.67 9.02
CA VAL A 54 18.88 19.11 9.63
C VAL A 54 19.80 17.90 9.83
N GLY A 55 19.26 16.78 10.31
CA GLY A 55 20.00 15.53 10.50
C GLY A 55 19.20 14.47 11.26
N PRO A 56 19.72 13.23 11.35
CA PRO A 56 19.11 12.17 12.15
C PRO A 56 18.96 12.57 13.62
N ALA A 57 17.93 12.06 14.27
CA ALA A 57 17.61 12.34 15.67
C ALA A 57 17.09 11.08 16.37
N GLU A 58 17.08 11.11 17.71
CA GLU A 58 16.41 10.09 18.52
C GLU A 58 14.88 10.28 18.50
N PRO A 59 14.08 9.23 18.68
CA PRO A 59 12.63 9.33 18.72
C PRO A 59 12.13 10.30 19.80
N GLU A 60 11.11 11.10 19.46
CA GLU A 60 10.37 11.86 20.46
C GLU A 60 9.37 10.95 21.19
N ALA A 61 8.95 11.33 22.41
CA ALA A 61 7.96 10.60 23.18
C ALA A 61 6.63 10.46 22.42
N LEU A 62 6.19 9.22 22.18
CA LEU A 62 4.99 8.90 21.42
C LEU A 62 3.71 8.80 22.27
N ASP A 63 3.76 9.23 23.53
CA ASP A 63 2.70 8.99 24.51
C ASP A 63 1.34 9.60 24.13
N GLN A 64 1.37 10.69 23.36
CA GLN A 64 0.19 11.40 22.87
C GLN A 64 -0.49 10.69 21.69
N CYS A 65 0.20 9.74 21.04
CA CYS A 65 -0.35 8.97 19.93
C CYS A 65 -1.14 7.76 20.47
N PRO A 66 -2.28 7.40 19.83
CA PRO A 66 -3.05 6.21 20.22
C PRO A 66 -2.20 4.94 20.19
N ALA A 67 -2.23 4.17 21.27
CA ALA A 67 -1.55 2.88 21.35
C ALA A 67 -2.33 1.80 20.58
N VAL A 68 -1.60 0.95 19.87
CA VAL A 68 -2.10 -0.20 19.12
C VAL A 68 -1.28 -1.42 19.54
N ARG A 69 -1.94 -2.52 19.89
CA ARG A 69 -1.30 -3.76 20.32
C ARG A 69 -1.64 -4.90 19.37
N GLY A 70 -0.73 -5.85 19.25
CA GLY A 70 -0.88 -7.02 18.39
C GLY A 70 0.35 -7.92 18.45
N HIS A 71 0.43 -8.85 17.50
CA HIS A 71 1.56 -9.78 17.38
C HIS A 71 2.29 -9.56 16.06
N LEU A 72 3.61 -9.62 16.09
CA LEU A 72 4.45 -9.31 14.94
C LEU A 72 4.57 -10.49 13.97
N VAL A 73 4.42 -10.21 12.67
CA VAL A 73 4.76 -11.11 11.57
C VAL A 73 5.61 -10.36 10.56
N GLY A 74 6.91 -10.66 10.53
CA GLY A 74 7.88 -9.88 9.76
C GLY A 74 7.84 -8.42 10.21
N GLU A 75 7.54 -7.51 9.28
CA GLU A 75 7.41 -6.07 9.57
C GLU A 75 5.97 -5.62 9.87
N ARG A 76 5.03 -6.56 10.08
CA ARG A 76 3.59 -6.23 10.25
C ARG A 76 3.09 -6.55 11.65
N LEU A 77 2.30 -5.65 12.21
CA LEU A 77 1.52 -5.88 13.43
C LEU A 77 0.16 -6.44 13.07
N VAL A 78 -0.11 -7.66 13.53
CA VAL A 78 -1.42 -8.29 13.41
C VAL A 78 -2.28 -7.91 14.60
N ARG A 79 -3.36 -7.16 14.34
CA ARG A 79 -4.30 -6.68 15.34
C ARG A 79 -5.70 -7.28 15.16
N ASP A 80 -6.64 -6.81 15.96
CA ASP A 80 -8.03 -7.25 15.94
C ASP A 80 -8.63 -7.26 14.53
N GLY A 81 -9.47 -8.25 14.25
CA GLY A 81 -10.02 -8.49 12.91
C GLY A 81 -9.03 -9.08 11.92
N ALA A 82 -7.89 -9.62 12.39
CA ALA A 82 -6.81 -10.15 11.57
C ALA A 82 -6.22 -9.12 10.59
N MET A 83 -6.31 -7.82 10.93
CA MET A 83 -5.69 -6.77 10.15
C MET A 83 -4.18 -6.77 10.39
N ALA A 84 -3.39 -6.82 9.32
CA ALA A 84 -1.94 -6.75 9.37
C ALA A 84 -1.48 -5.41 8.78
N GLU A 85 -0.95 -4.53 9.62
CA GLU A 85 -0.47 -3.19 9.24
C GLU A 85 1.05 -3.11 9.43
N ARG A 86 1.76 -2.36 8.59
CA ARG A 86 3.21 -2.25 8.69
C ARG A 86 3.61 -1.45 9.92
N VAL A 87 4.61 -1.92 10.65
CA VAL A 87 5.25 -1.19 11.74
C VAL A 87 6.55 -0.59 11.25
N HIS A 88 6.69 0.71 11.42
CA HIS A 88 7.91 1.43 11.11
C HIS A 88 8.83 1.50 12.32
N PHE A 89 10.13 1.59 12.03
CA PHE A 89 11.19 1.76 13.03
C PHE A 89 11.26 0.62 14.05
N LEU A 90 11.05 -0.61 13.59
CA LEU A 90 11.40 -1.80 14.37
C LEU A 90 12.87 -1.72 14.82
N PRO A 91 13.20 -2.33 15.99
CA PRO A 91 14.56 -2.34 16.49
C PRO A 91 15.51 -3.03 15.50
N ALA A 92 16.79 -2.68 15.57
CA ALA A 92 17.82 -3.26 14.69
C ALA A 92 18.02 -4.77 14.94
N GLU A 93 17.84 -5.20 16.18
CA GLU A 93 17.74 -6.62 16.52
C GLU A 93 16.31 -7.10 16.21
N GLU A 94 16.20 -8.09 15.31
CA GLU A 94 14.91 -8.62 14.88
C GLU A 94 14.19 -9.28 16.07
N PRO A 95 12.97 -8.84 16.42
CA PRO A 95 12.21 -9.46 17.49
C PRO A 95 11.90 -10.93 17.16
N PRO A 96 11.74 -11.81 18.17
CA PRO A 96 11.26 -13.16 17.94
C PRO A 96 9.95 -13.17 17.14
N ARG A 97 9.78 -14.19 16.29
CA ARG A 97 8.56 -14.32 15.49
C ARG A 97 7.36 -14.42 16.41
N LEU A 98 6.27 -13.72 16.05
CA LEU A 98 5.04 -13.69 16.83
C LEU A 98 5.15 -12.96 18.18
N SER A 99 6.23 -12.22 18.44
CA SER A 99 6.32 -11.43 19.67
C SER A 99 5.17 -10.41 19.77
N PRO A 100 4.63 -10.18 20.97
CA PRO A 100 3.64 -9.15 21.21
C PRO A 100 4.33 -7.79 21.16
N VAL A 101 3.73 -6.86 20.41
CA VAL A 101 4.28 -5.54 20.15
C VAL A 101 3.26 -4.47 20.49
N LYS A 102 3.74 -3.40 21.13
CA LYS A 102 3.04 -2.14 21.27
C LYS A 102 3.60 -1.16 20.24
N ALA A 103 2.70 -0.61 19.44
CA ALA A 103 2.98 0.42 18.46
C ALA A 103 2.08 1.64 18.71
N ARG A 104 2.41 2.76 18.07
CA ARG A 104 1.69 4.03 18.18
C ARG A 104 1.21 4.48 16.82
N ARG A 105 -0.07 4.82 16.71
CA ARG A 105 -0.65 5.32 15.47
C ARG A 105 -0.29 6.79 15.29
N TRP A 106 0.56 7.08 14.32
CA TRP A 106 0.96 8.43 13.98
C TRP A 106 -0.19 9.21 13.35
N HIS A 107 -0.06 10.53 13.26
CA HIS A 107 -1.12 11.42 12.75
C HIS A 107 -1.46 11.18 11.27
N SER A 108 -0.54 10.61 10.50
CA SER A 108 -0.79 10.17 9.11
C SER A 108 -1.40 8.76 9.01
N GLY A 109 -1.53 8.06 10.14
CA GLY A 109 -2.19 6.76 10.24
C GLY A 109 -1.27 5.55 10.34
N GLU A 110 0.03 5.68 10.02
CA GLU A 110 1.01 4.60 10.10
C GLU A 110 1.32 4.21 11.55
N LEU A 111 1.78 2.97 11.74
CA LEU A 111 2.20 2.47 13.05
C LEU A 111 3.70 2.66 13.23
N LEU A 112 4.09 3.31 14.32
CA LEU A 112 5.47 3.44 14.76
C LEU A 112 5.71 2.47 15.92
N PHE A 113 6.81 1.72 15.87
CA PHE A 113 7.21 0.85 16.98
C PHE A 113 7.42 1.66 18.26
N GLU A 114 6.95 1.13 19.39
CA GLU A 114 7.22 1.70 20.72
C GLU A 114 8.00 0.71 21.58
N SER A 115 7.49 -0.50 21.77
CA SER A 115 8.13 -1.50 22.63
C SER A 115 7.66 -2.92 22.34
N LEU A 116 8.48 -3.90 22.74
CA LEU A 116 8.04 -5.28 22.92
C LEU A 116 7.24 -5.39 24.22
N GLU A 117 6.17 -6.19 24.22
CA GLU A 117 5.44 -6.52 25.44
C GLU A 117 5.90 -7.89 25.98
N PHE A 118 5.52 -8.21 27.21
CA PHE A 118 5.89 -9.50 27.81
C PHE A 118 5.17 -10.65 27.13
N GLU A 119 5.94 -11.70 26.82
CA GLU A 119 5.40 -12.96 26.29
C GLU A 119 4.78 -13.81 27.40
N SER A 120 3.82 -14.63 27.01
CA SER A 120 3.19 -15.66 27.82
C SER A 120 3.50 -17.06 27.27
N GLU A 121 3.00 -18.11 27.93
CA GLU A 121 3.14 -19.49 27.46
C GLU A 121 2.45 -19.74 26.09
N ALA A 122 1.50 -18.87 25.71
CA ALA A 122 0.80 -18.99 24.44
C ALA A 122 1.75 -18.72 23.25
N GLU A 123 2.59 -17.70 23.32
CA GLU A 123 3.55 -17.32 22.27
C GLU A 123 4.56 -18.45 22.06
N GLU A 124 5.07 -19.05 23.14
CA GLU A 124 5.98 -20.17 23.06
C GLU A 124 5.31 -21.41 22.43
N SER A 125 4.10 -21.75 22.86
CA SER A 125 3.34 -22.88 22.32
C SER A 125 3.04 -22.72 20.83
N VAL A 126 2.69 -21.51 20.40
CA VAL A 126 2.40 -21.20 19.00
C VAL A 126 3.67 -21.19 18.15
N ARG A 127 4.80 -20.69 18.67
CA ARG A 127 6.11 -20.77 17.99
C ARG A 127 6.53 -22.22 17.76
N ARG A 128 6.40 -23.08 18.77
CA ARG A 128 6.65 -24.53 18.61
C ARG A 128 5.74 -25.16 17.56
N ALA A 129 4.43 -24.88 17.61
CA ALA A 129 3.51 -25.39 16.59
C ALA A 129 3.91 -24.94 15.17
N LEU A 130 4.40 -23.70 15.01
CA LEU A 130 4.88 -23.20 13.72
C LEU A 130 6.17 -23.89 13.25
N GLU A 131 7.08 -24.17 14.18
CA GLU A 131 8.34 -24.90 13.92
C GLU A 131 8.07 -26.36 13.52
N ASP A 132 7.12 -27.01 14.20
CA ASP A 132 6.72 -28.41 13.99
C ASP A 132 5.73 -28.60 12.81
N ASP A 133 5.41 -27.53 12.07
CA ASP A 133 4.42 -27.51 10.98
C ASP A 133 3.01 -28.01 11.39
N MET A 134 2.63 -27.77 12.65
CA MET A 134 1.33 -28.13 13.23
C MET A 134 0.33 -26.98 13.13
N ASN A 135 -0.96 -27.28 13.14
CA ASN A 135 -2.03 -26.27 13.26
C ASN A 135 -2.34 -25.91 14.71
N LEU A 136 -3.22 -24.93 14.93
CA LEU A 136 -3.57 -24.45 16.27
C LEU A 136 -4.86 -25.06 16.86
N ALA A 137 -5.48 -26.05 16.20
CA ALA A 137 -6.75 -26.64 16.66
C ALA A 137 -6.68 -27.21 18.08
N GLN A 138 -5.50 -27.70 18.49
CA GLN A 138 -5.27 -28.30 19.81
C GLN A 138 -4.62 -27.34 20.82
N VAL A 139 -4.19 -26.15 20.39
CA VAL A 139 -3.52 -25.18 21.27
C VAL A 139 -4.56 -24.33 21.97
N LYS A 140 -4.64 -24.47 23.30
CA LYS A 140 -5.64 -23.77 24.12
C LYS A 140 -5.24 -22.33 24.39
N ALA A 141 -6.25 -21.49 24.64
CA ALA A 141 -6.09 -20.11 25.11
C ALA A 141 -5.24 -19.17 24.22
N VAL A 142 -5.06 -19.49 22.93
CA VAL A 142 -4.34 -18.61 21.99
C VAL A 142 -5.13 -17.32 21.74
N PRO A 143 -4.57 -16.13 22.00
CA PRO A 143 -5.20 -14.85 21.65
C PRO A 143 -5.52 -14.75 20.16
N ALA A 144 -6.61 -14.04 19.81
CA ALA A 144 -7.06 -13.95 18.43
C ALA A 144 -6.00 -13.33 17.49
N THR A 145 -5.28 -12.32 17.97
CA THR A 145 -4.20 -11.65 17.23
C THR A 145 -2.99 -12.56 17.02
N LEU A 146 -2.64 -13.38 18.03
CA LEU A 146 -1.57 -14.38 17.92
C LEU A 146 -1.95 -15.50 16.94
N ARG A 147 -3.19 -15.98 17.01
CA ARG A 147 -3.74 -16.98 16.07
C ARG A 147 -3.69 -16.46 14.63
N ALA A 148 -4.03 -15.19 14.42
CA ALA A 148 -3.95 -14.56 13.11
C ALA A 148 -2.49 -14.40 12.64
N ALA A 149 -1.58 -14.00 13.54
CA ALA A 149 -0.15 -13.88 13.24
C ALA A 149 0.48 -15.22 12.84
N PHE A 150 0.10 -16.30 13.53
CA PHE A 150 0.44 -17.66 13.14
C PHE A 150 -0.04 -17.99 11.73
N ALA A 151 -1.32 -17.74 11.43
CA ALA A 151 -1.89 -18.05 10.10
C ALA A 151 -1.17 -17.29 8.98
N TYR A 152 -0.87 -15.99 9.17
CA TYR A 152 -0.07 -15.23 8.22
C TYR A 152 1.33 -15.83 8.04
N SER A 153 1.99 -16.26 9.12
CA SER A 153 3.30 -16.91 9.04
C SER A 153 3.27 -18.22 8.22
N VAL A 154 2.21 -19.02 8.39
CA VAL A 154 2.00 -20.25 7.58
C VAL A 154 1.75 -19.90 6.11
N MET A 155 0.90 -18.91 5.83
CA MET A 155 0.60 -18.48 4.47
C MET A 155 1.81 -17.86 3.77
N GLU A 156 2.62 -17.05 4.45
CA GLU A 156 3.86 -16.48 3.89
C GLU A 156 4.88 -17.58 3.54
N ALA A 157 5.01 -18.59 4.39
CA ALA A 157 5.87 -19.74 4.11
C ALA A 157 5.35 -20.55 2.91
N ALA A 158 4.04 -20.80 2.84
CA ALA A 158 3.41 -21.49 1.72
C ALA A 158 3.53 -20.70 0.40
N ALA A 159 3.32 -19.38 0.45
CA ALA A 159 3.44 -18.46 -0.68
C ALA A 159 4.85 -18.49 -1.28
N ARG A 160 5.88 -18.37 -0.44
CA ARG A 160 7.29 -18.49 -0.88
C ARG A 160 7.57 -19.84 -1.54
N ARG A 161 7.11 -20.94 -0.93
CA ARG A 161 7.35 -22.28 -1.45
C ARG A 161 6.62 -22.55 -2.77
N LEU A 162 5.40 -22.03 -2.95
CA LEU A 162 4.62 -22.17 -4.18
C LEU A 162 4.99 -21.14 -5.25
N GLY A 163 5.79 -20.12 -4.92
CA GLY A 163 6.08 -19.01 -5.81
C GLY A 163 4.86 -18.14 -6.12
N ILE A 164 3.87 -18.08 -5.21
CA ILE A 164 2.64 -17.31 -5.38
C ILE A 164 2.72 -16.08 -4.47
N PRO A 165 3.02 -14.88 -4.98
CA PRO A 165 3.04 -13.66 -4.17
C PRO A 165 1.63 -13.36 -3.64
N ALA A 166 1.51 -12.96 -2.38
CA ALA A 166 0.22 -12.58 -1.80
C ALA A 166 0.40 -11.45 -0.78
N ALA A 167 -0.45 -10.43 -0.88
CA ALA A 167 -0.56 -9.37 0.09
C ALA A 167 -1.33 -9.84 1.33
N ALA A 168 -1.10 -9.21 2.48
CA ALA A 168 -1.77 -9.61 3.72
C ALA A 168 -3.29 -9.39 3.60
N ALA A 169 -3.70 -8.30 2.94
CA ALA A 169 -5.10 -8.01 2.67
C ALA A 169 -5.80 -9.08 1.79
N GLU A 170 -5.09 -9.74 0.86
CA GLU A 170 -5.65 -10.84 0.04
C GLU A 170 -5.82 -12.13 0.85
N LEU A 171 -5.00 -12.30 1.89
CA LEU A 171 -4.96 -13.50 2.73
C LEU A 171 -5.88 -13.43 3.95
N ARG A 172 -6.27 -12.21 4.36
CA ARG A 172 -7.15 -11.94 5.51
C ARG A 172 -8.41 -12.82 5.57
N PRO A 173 -9.14 -13.10 4.46
CA PRO A 173 -10.36 -13.92 4.50
C PRO A 173 -10.11 -15.37 4.93
N HIS A 174 -8.87 -15.85 4.77
CA HIS A 174 -8.48 -17.25 5.02
C HIS A 174 -7.83 -17.47 6.39
N VAL A 175 -7.54 -16.40 7.13
CA VAL A 175 -6.79 -16.45 8.40
C VAL A 175 -7.37 -17.46 9.40
N ALA A 176 -8.69 -17.44 9.60
CA ALA A 176 -9.34 -18.33 10.56
C ALA A 176 -9.21 -19.81 10.16
N GLN A 177 -9.42 -20.13 8.88
CA GLN A 177 -9.33 -21.50 8.38
C GLN A 177 -7.88 -22.00 8.40
N VAL A 178 -6.91 -21.15 8.05
CA VAL A 178 -5.49 -21.53 8.06
C VAL A 178 -4.98 -21.76 9.49
N ALA A 179 -5.42 -20.97 10.46
CA ALA A 179 -5.05 -21.22 11.85
C ALA A 179 -5.53 -22.60 12.34
N GLU A 180 -6.72 -23.01 11.92
CA GLU A 180 -7.34 -24.27 12.33
C GLU A 180 -6.77 -25.48 11.57
N PHE A 181 -6.57 -25.35 10.26
CA PHE A 181 -6.24 -26.47 9.37
C PHE A 181 -4.78 -26.48 8.89
N GLY A 182 -4.02 -25.42 9.16
CA GLY A 182 -2.59 -25.33 8.90
C GLY A 182 -2.24 -25.19 7.41
N ARG A 183 -1.07 -25.73 7.04
CA ARG A 183 -0.47 -25.58 5.71
C ARG A 183 -1.36 -26.03 4.54
N PRO A 184 -2.07 -27.17 4.57
CA PRO A 184 -2.91 -27.60 3.43
C PRO A 184 -3.94 -26.55 3.05
N GLU A 185 -4.54 -25.90 4.04
CA GLU A 185 -5.52 -24.85 3.85
C GLU A 185 -4.90 -23.56 3.30
N ALA A 186 -3.70 -23.19 3.79
CA ALA A 186 -2.94 -22.07 3.23
C ALA A 186 -2.61 -22.28 1.75
N GLU A 187 -2.17 -23.47 1.37
CA GLU A 187 -1.90 -23.79 -0.02
C GLU A 187 -3.15 -23.76 -0.89
N ARG A 188 -4.29 -24.25 -0.37
CA ARG A 188 -5.58 -24.22 -1.07
C ARG A 188 -6.00 -22.78 -1.36
N ALA A 189 -5.94 -21.90 -0.36
CA ALA A 189 -6.23 -20.48 -0.50
C ALA A 189 -5.33 -19.81 -1.54
N LEU A 190 -4.02 -20.04 -1.47
CA LEU A 190 -3.05 -19.47 -2.43
C LEU A 190 -3.28 -19.96 -3.87
N ARG A 191 -3.59 -21.25 -4.07
CA ARG A 191 -3.93 -21.79 -5.40
C ARG A 191 -5.22 -21.19 -5.94
N ALA A 192 -6.22 -21.00 -5.08
CA ALA A 192 -7.47 -20.33 -5.47
C ALA A 192 -7.22 -18.87 -5.89
N LEU A 193 -6.40 -18.13 -5.12
CA LEU A 193 -5.99 -16.77 -5.45
C LEU A 193 -5.26 -16.71 -6.80
N ALA A 194 -4.32 -17.63 -7.05
CA ALA A 194 -3.61 -17.70 -8.33
C ALA A 194 -4.55 -18.02 -9.51
N ALA A 195 -5.54 -18.90 -9.31
CA ALA A 195 -6.54 -19.21 -10.32
C ALA A 195 -7.43 -18.00 -10.65
N GLU A 196 -7.84 -17.24 -9.64
CA GLU A 196 -8.62 -16.00 -9.80
C GLU A 196 -7.85 -14.96 -10.60
N ARG A 197 -6.57 -14.75 -10.27
CA ARG A 197 -5.69 -13.85 -11.03
C ARG A 197 -5.54 -14.27 -12.49
N ALA A 198 -5.38 -15.57 -12.74
CA ALA A 198 -5.28 -16.08 -14.11
C ALA A 198 -6.59 -15.88 -14.89
N LEU A 199 -7.75 -15.99 -14.24
CA LEU A 199 -9.03 -15.66 -14.85
C LEU A 199 -9.12 -14.17 -15.20
N ALA A 200 -8.85 -13.29 -14.24
CA ALA A 200 -8.89 -11.84 -14.42
C ALA A 200 -7.94 -11.37 -15.53
N GLN A 201 -6.72 -11.91 -15.58
CA GLN A 201 -5.75 -11.59 -16.62
C GLN A 201 -6.22 -12.03 -18.02
N ARG A 202 -6.84 -13.21 -18.15
CA ARG A 202 -7.38 -13.67 -19.44
C ARG A 202 -8.49 -12.76 -19.93
N GLU A 203 -9.44 -12.40 -19.07
CA GLU A 203 -10.53 -11.49 -19.42
C GLU A 203 -10.02 -10.10 -19.80
N MET A 204 -9.04 -9.59 -19.05
CA MET A 204 -8.40 -8.31 -19.36
C MET A 204 -7.72 -8.33 -20.73
N MET A 205 -6.98 -9.40 -21.06
CA MET A 205 -6.36 -9.56 -22.38
C MET A 205 -7.41 -9.63 -23.49
N GLU A 206 -8.53 -10.31 -23.26
CA GLU A 206 -9.60 -10.41 -24.26
C GLU A 206 -10.28 -9.05 -24.50
N LEU A 207 -10.55 -8.30 -23.43
CA LEU A 207 -11.13 -6.96 -23.49
C LEU A 207 -10.19 -5.96 -24.19
N ASN A 208 -8.90 -6.01 -23.88
CA ASN A 208 -7.89 -5.19 -24.55
C ASN A 208 -7.79 -5.54 -26.05
N ARG A 209 -7.86 -6.82 -26.41
CA ARG A 209 -7.88 -7.25 -27.81
C ARG A 209 -9.12 -6.70 -28.53
N ARG A 210 -10.30 -6.77 -27.91
CA ARG A 210 -11.54 -6.21 -28.47
C ARG A 210 -11.42 -4.69 -28.68
N ARG A 211 -10.88 -3.96 -27.70
CA ARG A 211 -10.62 -2.51 -27.80
C ARG A 211 -9.67 -2.17 -28.96
N GLN A 212 -8.57 -2.91 -29.09
CA GLN A 212 -7.61 -2.70 -30.19
C GLN A 212 -8.23 -2.92 -31.57
N VAL A 213 -9.09 -3.95 -31.73
CA VAL A 213 -9.78 -4.19 -33.01
C VAL A 213 -10.72 -3.02 -33.35
N VAL A 214 -11.49 -2.53 -32.38
CA VAL A 214 -12.38 -1.38 -32.58
C VAL A 214 -11.58 -0.11 -32.92
N GLU A 215 -10.50 0.15 -32.20
CA GLU A 215 -9.65 1.32 -32.44
C GLU A 215 -8.96 1.25 -33.82
N MET A 216 -8.46 0.09 -34.24
CA MET A 216 -7.91 -0.08 -35.59
C MET A 216 -8.96 0.14 -36.67
N ALA A 217 -10.18 -0.34 -36.47
CA ALA A 217 -11.29 -0.12 -37.41
C ALA A 217 -11.65 1.37 -37.49
N GLN A 218 -11.72 2.07 -36.36
CA GLN A 218 -11.94 3.52 -36.32
C GLN A 218 -10.84 4.28 -37.04
N ARG A 219 -9.56 3.98 -36.76
CA ARG A 219 -8.43 4.60 -37.46
C ARG A 219 -8.44 4.33 -38.97
N ALA A 220 -8.85 3.13 -39.40
CA ALA A 220 -8.98 2.81 -40.82
C ALA A 220 -10.10 3.63 -41.49
N VAL A 221 -11.24 3.81 -40.80
CA VAL A 221 -12.33 4.67 -41.27
C VAL A 221 -11.89 6.13 -41.31
N GLU A 222 -11.23 6.65 -40.27
CA GLU A 222 -10.68 8.01 -40.25
C GLU A 222 -9.64 8.23 -41.35
N ALA A 223 -8.75 7.26 -41.58
CA ALA A 223 -7.77 7.31 -42.66
C ALA A 223 -8.44 7.29 -44.06
N GLN A 224 -9.59 6.63 -44.20
CA GLN A 224 -10.39 6.68 -45.43
C GLN A 224 -11.17 8.00 -45.59
N GLN A 225 -11.52 8.66 -44.47
CA GLN A 225 -12.34 9.88 -44.46
C GLN A 225 -11.52 11.18 -44.55
N LEU A 226 -10.21 11.16 -44.29
CA LEU A 226 -9.35 12.36 -44.32
C LEU A 226 -8.63 12.57 -45.65
N ALA A 227 -9.36 13.19 -46.59
CA ALA A 227 -8.87 14.10 -47.63
C ALA A 227 -9.29 15.56 -47.33
N VAL A 228 -9.28 15.98 -46.06
CA VAL A 228 -9.58 17.37 -45.66
C VAL A 228 -8.55 17.85 -44.63
N PRO A 229 -7.83 18.96 -44.90
CA PRO A 229 -6.86 19.50 -43.96
C PRO A 229 -7.56 20.44 -42.97
N GLU A 230 -7.89 19.95 -41.77
CA GLU A 230 -8.36 20.83 -40.69
C GLU A 230 -7.26 21.14 -39.66
N ALA A 231 -7.06 22.46 -39.56
CA ALA A 231 -6.49 23.27 -38.49
C ALA A 231 -5.99 22.54 -37.23
N ARG A 232 -4.67 22.66 -37.04
CA ARG A 232 -3.96 22.42 -35.77
C ARG A 232 -4.60 23.23 -34.63
N GLN A 233 -5.54 22.62 -33.90
CA GLN A 233 -5.82 23.04 -32.53
C GLN A 233 -4.59 22.75 -31.67
N GLY A 234 -4.15 23.76 -30.93
CA GLY A 234 -2.97 23.71 -30.07
C GLY A 234 -3.06 22.58 -29.04
N ARG A 235 -2.55 21.40 -29.41
CA ARG A 235 -2.29 20.30 -28.49
C ARG A 235 -1.14 20.73 -27.58
N GLY A 236 -1.46 21.42 -26.49
CA GLY A 236 -0.53 21.69 -25.41
C GLY A 236 0.08 20.35 -24.97
N ARG A 237 1.37 20.19 -25.25
CA ARG A 237 2.15 19.03 -24.84
C ARG A 237 2.16 19.06 -23.31
N VAL A 238 1.37 18.20 -22.67
CA VAL A 238 1.43 18.03 -21.22
C VAL A 238 2.86 17.59 -20.93
N ARG A 239 3.62 18.39 -20.18
CA ARG A 239 4.97 17.98 -19.81
C ARG A 239 4.85 16.80 -18.86
N GLN A 240 5.75 15.85 -18.98
CA GLN A 240 5.77 14.66 -18.14
C GLN A 240 5.78 15.01 -16.65
N GLU A 241 6.55 16.04 -16.28
CA GLU A 241 6.61 16.59 -14.92
C GLU A 241 5.24 17.05 -14.41
N ASP A 242 4.45 17.73 -15.24
CA ASP A 242 3.09 18.19 -14.88
C ASP A 242 2.12 17.02 -14.67
N ALA A 243 2.30 15.91 -15.41
CA ALA A 243 1.48 14.71 -15.24
C ALA A 243 1.83 13.98 -13.95
N ILE A 244 3.13 13.85 -13.63
CA ILE A 244 3.61 13.23 -12.40
C ILE A 244 3.15 14.02 -11.18
N ALA A 245 3.30 15.35 -11.19
CA ALA A 245 2.87 16.21 -10.09
C ALA A 245 1.36 16.12 -9.83
N ARG A 246 0.54 16.03 -10.89
CA ARG A 246 -0.91 15.84 -10.75
C ARG A 246 -1.26 14.45 -10.22
N ALA A 247 -0.56 13.40 -10.66
CA ALA A 247 -0.77 12.04 -10.16
C ALA A 247 -0.42 11.93 -8.66
N GLU A 248 0.66 12.57 -8.22
CA GLU A 248 1.04 12.65 -6.81
C GLU A 248 -0.03 13.34 -5.98
N LEU A 249 -0.51 14.51 -6.42
CA LEU A 249 -1.57 15.26 -5.75
C LEU A 249 -2.87 14.46 -5.65
N ALA A 250 -3.25 13.76 -6.74
CA ALA A 250 -4.45 12.94 -6.80
C ALA A 250 -4.41 11.77 -5.80
N LEU A 251 -3.30 11.03 -5.78
CA LEU A 251 -3.10 9.93 -4.84
C LEU A 251 -3.10 10.43 -3.41
N GLU A 252 -2.42 11.55 -3.17
CA GLU A 252 -2.32 12.14 -1.84
C GLU A 252 -3.69 12.60 -1.32
N ALA A 253 -4.52 13.23 -2.16
CA ALA A 253 -5.87 13.63 -1.81
C ALA A 253 -6.75 12.42 -1.43
N ALA A 254 -6.45 11.26 -2.01
CA ALA A 254 -7.11 10.00 -1.73
C ALA A 254 -6.47 9.20 -0.58
N GLY A 255 -5.45 9.76 0.10
CA GLY A 255 -4.75 9.12 1.22
C GLY A 255 -3.76 8.03 0.83
N ALA A 256 -3.31 8.03 -0.43
CA ALA A 256 -2.26 7.15 -0.95
C ALA A 256 -0.94 7.91 -1.11
N ARG A 257 0.19 7.19 -1.03
CA ARG A 257 1.53 7.76 -1.20
C ARG A 257 2.13 7.28 -2.51
N MET A 258 2.40 8.20 -3.44
CA MET A 258 3.16 7.86 -4.65
C MET A 258 4.59 7.45 -4.27
N ARG A 259 5.08 6.37 -4.88
CA ARG A 259 6.45 5.88 -4.71
C ARG A 259 7.31 6.28 -5.91
N THR A 260 6.84 5.95 -7.10
CA THR A 260 7.53 6.26 -8.36
C THR A 260 6.50 6.40 -9.47
N ALA A 261 6.79 7.22 -10.48
CA ALA A 261 6.00 7.30 -11.70
C ALA A 261 6.92 7.32 -12.92
N ARG A 262 6.53 6.62 -13.99
CA ARG A 262 7.26 6.62 -15.26
C ARG A 262 6.32 6.68 -16.46
N ALA A 263 6.71 7.41 -17.49
CA ALA A 263 5.95 7.44 -18.74
C ALA A 263 6.19 6.15 -19.54
N LEU A 264 5.12 5.56 -20.09
CA LEU A 264 5.19 4.32 -20.86
C LEU A 264 5.13 4.53 -22.39
N GLY A 265 4.94 5.76 -22.86
CA GLY A 265 4.60 6.06 -24.26
C GLY A 265 3.09 6.21 -24.45
N ASP A 266 2.66 6.66 -25.64
CA ASP A 266 1.24 6.82 -26.03
C ASP A 266 0.37 7.69 -25.11
N GLY A 267 1.00 8.56 -24.32
CA GLY A 267 0.31 9.40 -23.33
C GLY A 267 -0.11 8.65 -22.07
N ASN A 268 0.57 7.54 -21.73
CA ASN A 268 0.30 6.75 -20.53
C ASN A 268 1.39 6.93 -19.47
N LEU A 269 0.96 6.87 -18.20
CA LEU A 269 1.79 6.98 -17.01
C LEU A 269 1.61 5.72 -16.16
N GLU A 270 2.69 5.00 -15.87
CA GLU A 270 2.71 3.98 -14.83
C GLU A 270 2.97 4.66 -13.49
N VAL A 271 2.11 4.39 -12.52
CA VAL A 271 2.21 4.95 -11.17
C VAL A 271 2.30 3.79 -10.19
N ILE A 272 3.37 3.79 -9.40
CA ILE A 272 3.55 2.88 -8.28
C ILE A 272 3.26 3.67 -7.00
N PHE A 273 2.36 3.17 -6.17
CA PHE A 273 1.96 3.83 -4.94
C PHE A 273 1.71 2.85 -3.81
N THR A 274 1.71 3.36 -2.58
CA THR A 274 1.35 2.61 -1.38
C THR A 274 0.02 3.13 -0.86
N PHE A 275 -0.88 2.22 -0.50
CA PHE A 275 -2.14 2.53 0.15
C PHE A 275 -2.48 1.42 1.15
N LYS A 276 -2.82 1.78 2.38
CA LYS A 276 -3.12 0.81 3.46
C LYS A 276 -2.03 -0.27 3.60
N ASP A 277 -0.76 0.17 3.60
CA ASP A 277 0.45 -0.66 3.70
C ASP A 277 0.69 -1.67 2.56
N GLU A 278 -0.18 -1.69 1.55
CA GLU A 278 -0.01 -2.50 0.36
C GLU A 278 0.50 -1.66 -0.81
N ARG A 279 1.29 -2.29 -1.68
CA ARG A 279 1.88 -1.66 -2.87
C ARG A 279 1.04 -1.99 -4.09
N PHE A 280 0.70 -0.97 -4.86
CA PHE A 280 -0.09 -1.07 -6.09
C PHE A 280 0.67 -0.49 -7.27
N ILE A 281 0.38 -1.00 -8.46
CA ILE A 281 0.89 -0.52 -9.74
C ILE A 281 -0.32 -0.30 -10.64
N SER A 282 -0.51 0.93 -11.11
CA SER A 282 -1.59 1.26 -12.04
C SER A 282 -1.06 2.00 -13.26
N VAL A 283 -1.73 1.84 -14.39
CA VAL A 283 -1.47 2.58 -15.62
C VAL A 283 -2.62 3.54 -15.85
N VAL A 284 -2.30 4.82 -16.03
CA VAL A 284 -3.28 5.89 -16.21
C VAL A 284 -2.97 6.74 -17.44
N ASN A 285 -3.99 7.39 -17.98
CA ASN A 285 -3.79 8.39 -19.02
C ASN A 285 -3.12 9.66 -18.44
N MET A 286 -2.03 10.13 -19.04
CA MET A 286 -1.26 11.29 -18.56
C MET A 286 -2.08 12.58 -18.52
N ARG A 287 -3.09 12.74 -19.38
CA ARG A 287 -3.89 13.97 -19.44
C ARG A 287 -5.03 13.94 -18.43
N THR A 288 -5.76 12.84 -18.34
CA THR A 288 -7.00 12.76 -17.55
C THR A 288 -6.85 12.07 -16.20
N LEU A 289 -5.74 11.35 -15.98
CA LEU A 289 -5.57 10.41 -14.85
C LEU A 289 -6.64 9.31 -14.80
N GLN A 290 -7.35 9.09 -15.91
CA GLN A 290 -8.26 7.96 -16.07
C GLN A 290 -7.44 6.66 -16.00
N VAL A 291 -7.92 5.70 -15.23
CA VAL A 291 -7.26 4.39 -15.13
C VAL A 291 -7.49 3.61 -16.42
N ILE A 292 -6.39 3.08 -16.95
CA ILE A 292 -6.37 2.19 -18.12
C ILE A 292 -6.23 0.74 -17.65
N ASP A 293 -5.40 0.54 -16.63
CA ASP A 293 -5.21 -0.72 -15.92
C ASP A 293 -5.02 -0.39 -14.43
N SER A 294 -5.92 -0.88 -13.58
CA SER A 294 -5.85 -0.60 -12.14
C SER A 294 -4.79 -1.44 -11.43
N GLY A 295 -4.33 -2.53 -12.03
CA GLY A 295 -3.43 -3.52 -11.42
C GLY A 295 -4.07 -4.41 -10.36
N ILE A 296 -5.40 -4.34 -10.20
CA ILE A 296 -6.21 -5.15 -9.29
C ILE A 296 -7.44 -5.70 -10.03
N CYS A 297 -8.08 -6.74 -9.48
CA CYS A 297 -9.35 -7.21 -10.01
C CYS A 297 -10.49 -6.31 -9.48
N LEU A 298 -11.15 -5.58 -10.38
CA LEU A 298 -12.36 -4.81 -10.08
C LEU A 298 -13.66 -5.58 -10.40
N GLY A 299 -13.55 -6.91 -10.49
CA GLY A 299 -14.64 -7.81 -10.81
C GLY A 299 -14.57 -8.38 -12.23
N HIS A 300 -15.56 -9.22 -12.54
CA HIS A 300 -15.69 -9.96 -13.78
C HIS A 300 -16.99 -9.55 -14.49
N PRO A 301 -16.93 -8.86 -15.65
CA PRO A 301 -15.73 -8.43 -16.38
C PRO A 301 -15.02 -7.23 -15.72
N PRO A 302 -13.73 -6.98 -16.04
CA PRO A 302 -12.97 -5.85 -15.50
C PRO A 302 -13.59 -4.48 -15.83
N ARG A 303 -13.51 -3.53 -14.88
CA ARG A 303 -14.19 -2.22 -14.96
C ARG A 303 -13.26 -1.02 -14.68
N ASP A 304 -12.01 -1.12 -15.12
CA ASP A 304 -10.98 -0.09 -14.89
C ASP A 304 -11.34 1.28 -15.51
N ASP A 305 -12.15 1.30 -16.56
CA ASP A 305 -12.62 2.50 -17.24
C ASP A 305 -13.63 3.32 -16.44
N LEU A 306 -14.10 2.83 -15.29
CA LEU A 306 -15.01 3.55 -14.40
C LEU A 306 -14.29 4.32 -13.28
N VAL A 307 -12.96 4.19 -13.18
CA VAL A 307 -12.19 4.74 -12.04
C VAL A 307 -11.07 5.67 -12.50
N THR A 308 -10.82 6.72 -11.72
CA THR A 308 -9.67 7.62 -11.90
C THR A 308 -8.64 7.34 -10.82
N LEU A 309 -7.44 7.87 -10.98
CA LEU A 309 -6.41 7.75 -9.95
C LEU A 309 -6.85 8.36 -8.59
N GLU A 310 -7.74 9.34 -8.62
CA GLU A 310 -8.31 9.97 -7.42
C GLU A 310 -9.31 9.06 -6.70
N SER A 311 -10.14 8.31 -7.44
CA SER A 311 -11.15 7.42 -6.84
C SER A 311 -10.65 6.01 -6.55
N LEU A 312 -9.58 5.57 -7.22
CA LEU A 312 -9.05 4.21 -7.11
C LEU A 312 -8.70 3.80 -5.66
N PRO A 313 -8.07 4.64 -4.81
CA PRO A 313 -7.82 4.25 -3.41
C PRO A 313 -9.09 4.00 -2.60
N SER A 314 -10.20 4.70 -2.88
CA SER A 314 -11.48 4.41 -2.24
C SER A 314 -12.05 3.05 -2.64
N VAL A 315 -11.91 2.67 -3.91
CA VAL A 315 -12.31 1.34 -4.42
C VAL A 315 -11.43 0.23 -3.83
N ILE A 316 -10.11 0.47 -3.72
CA ILE A 316 -9.20 -0.45 -3.03
C ILE A 316 -9.61 -0.61 -1.57
N LYS A 317 -9.95 0.49 -0.89
CA LYS A 317 -10.42 0.43 0.50
C LYS A 317 -11.67 -0.44 0.63
N GLU A 318 -12.65 -0.28 -0.25
CA GLU A 318 -13.86 -1.12 -0.24
C GLU A 318 -13.52 -2.59 -0.47
N ALA A 319 -12.63 -2.90 -1.43
CA ALA A 319 -12.19 -4.27 -1.68
C ALA A 319 -11.45 -4.88 -0.48
N ILE A 320 -10.63 -4.09 0.21
CA ILE A 320 -9.98 -4.50 1.46
C ILE A 320 -11.03 -4.75 2.53
N ASP A 321 -11.92 -3.80 2.80
CA ASP A 321 -12.92 -3.88 3.87
C ASP A 321 -13.89 -5.06 3.66
N THR A 322 -14.20 -5.38 2.40
CA THR A 322 -15.11 -6.47 2.01
C THR A 322 -14.41 -7.79 1.73
N ASP A 323 -13.10 -7.90 1.98
CA ASP A 323 -12.36 -9.16 1.86
C ASP A 323 -12.37 -9.72 0.41
N ARG A 324 -12.33 -8.80 -0.58
CA ARG A 324 -12.41 -9.09 -2.03
C ARG A 324 -11.23 -8.59 -2.84
N LEU A 325 -10.17 -8.10 -2.18
CA LEU A 325 -9.00 -7.61 -2.89
C LEU A 325 -8.28 -8.76 -3.61
N VAL A 326 -8.00 -8.57 -4.90
CA VAL A 326 -7.11 -9.43 -5.69
C VAL A 326 -6.17 -8.53 -6.48
N ILE A 327 -4.87 -8.66 -6.23
CA ILE A 327 -3.83 -7.87 -6.90
C ILE A 327 -3.34 -8.65 -8.13
N LEU A 328 -3.26 -7.97 -9.27
CA LEU A 328 -2.86 -8.58 -10.55
C LEU A 328 -1.41 -8.25 -10.91
N ARG A 329 -0.87 -7.14 -10.40
CA ARG A 329 0.50 -6.68 -10.66
C ARG A 329 1.29 -6.62 -9.36
N HIS A 330 2.26 -7.52 -9.23
CA HIS A 330 3.28 -7.47 -8.18
C HIS A 330 4.57 -6.88 -8.77
N ALA A 331 5.28 -6.12 -7.95
CA ALA A 331 6.51 -5.42 -8.35
C ALA A 331 7.75 -6.33 -8.31
#